data_AF-A0A2N1MYL6-F1
#
_entry.id   AF-A0A2N1MYL6-F1
#
_cell.length_a   1.000
_cell.length_b   1.000
_cell.length_c   1.000
_cell.angle_alpha   90.00
_cell.angle_beta   90.00
_cell.angle_gamma   90.00
#
_symmetry.space_group_name_H-M   'P 1'
#
loop_
_entity.id
_entity.type
_entity.pdbx_description
1 polymer ?
#
loop_
_entity_poly.entity_id
_entity_poly.type
_entity_poly.pdbx_seq_one_letter_code
_entity_poly.pdbx_strand_id
1 'polypeptide(L)'
;MSIALNLNSLFTETVTYNFVDTGSVTELDTGAITTGETITEGITELVDQAQKFGFSREKFLNWMSSISNEFLLMQTIEYWLLAYASKTVTDSWNEDYSPDAWLIESFSLKSANFIVNGVSEEYLKVQTPNYWINWAIYQFTNQASNEFISFVENASENRVDVFKNTPIIVTTSISDTSDKGNELNLLLETDLNQFNDKSTWYYHTTDLISAESIFTNGISLAVGQIKQDFGSRTTSFYLNDEFKLVIDFGIQKFIGSPCVIIIYDIPKSLLKDYQHLDLSSGNKRWKDVVRKSRNFCKCEADVYDSVYSPQVTNYIRMIRNKYEMPKADINKNQLALKSSRLTSAVDLRIVGIIIYKKNKI
;
A
#
# COMPACT_ATOMS: atom_id res chain seq x y z
N MET A 1 10.01 33.82 -2.78
CA MET A 1 10.75 32.98 -1.81
C MET A 1 10.62 31.55 -2.30
N SER A 2 11.67 31.02 -2.93
CA SER A 2 11.66 29.71 -3.56
C SER A 2 11.67 28.63 -2.48
N ILE A 3 10.55 27.91 -2.33
CA ILE A 3 10.49 26.74 -1.45
C ILE A 3 10.85 25.55 -2.34
N ALA A 4 12.09 25.09 -2.21
CA ALA A 4 12.51 23.81 -2.76
C ALA A 4 11.65 22.71 -2.13
N LEU A 5 10.72 22.17 -2.92
CA LEU A 5 9.96 20.98 -2.59
C LEU A 5 10.94 19.80 -2.57
N ASN A 6 11.30 19.31 -1.39
CA ASN A 6 12.08 18.09 -1.25
C ASN A 6 11.16 16.88 -1.47
N LEU A 7 10.81 16.64 -2.74
CA LEU A 7 10.05 15.49 -3.23
C LEU A 7 10.93 14.24 -3.41
N ASN A 8 12.23 14.32 -3.10
CA ASN A 8 13.21 13.28 -3.40
C ASN A 8 13.03 11.96 -2.62
N SER A 9 12.05 11.85 -1.72
CA SER A 9 11.73 10.57 -1.05
C SER A 9 10.55 9.81 -1.66
N LEU A 10 9.85 10.40 -2.64
CA LEU A 10 8.69 9.80 -3.32
C LEU A 10 9.01 9.62 -4.80
N PHE A 11 9.71 8.53 -5.14
CA PHE A 11 9.86 8.03 -6.51
C PHE A 11 10.92 8.74 -7.37
N THR A 12 12.05 8.05 -7.54
CA THR A 12 12.88 8.16 -8.75
C THR A 12 12.75 6.83 -9.47
N GLU A 13 11.88 6.74 -10.48
CA GLU A 13 12.12 5.94 -11.68
C GLU A 13 11.11 6.28 -12.79
N THR A 14 11.65 6.26 -14.00
CA THR A 14 11.11 6.67 -15.30
C THR A 14 9.86 5.93 -15.74
N VAL A 15 8.80 6.68 -16.10
CA VAL A 15 7.61 6.14 -16.76
C VAL A 15 7.91 5.86 -18.24
N THR A 16 7.69 4.61 -18.65
CA THR A 16 7.62 4.23 -20.06
C THR A 16 6.16 4.38 -20.51
N TYR A 17 5.94 5.14 -21.59
CA TYR A 17 4.60 5.37 -22.15
C TYR A 17 4.04 4.08 -22.75
N ASN A 18 2.90 3.60 -22.23
CA ASN A 18 2.05 2.64 -22.91
C ASN A 18 0.70 3.31 -23.21
N PHE A 19 0.62 3.97 -24.36
CA PHE A 19 -0.68 4.28 -24.96
C PHE A 19 -1.26 2.99 -25.54
N VAL A 20 -2.43 2.58 -25.05
CA VAL A 20 -3.22 1.50 -25.65
C VAL A 20 -3.91 2.07 -26.89
N ASP A 21 -3.53 1.52 -28.05
CA ASP A 21 -4.11 1.77 -29.35
C ASP A 21 -5.43 1.01 -29.52
N THR A 22 -6.52 1.74 -29.82
CA THR A 22 -7.67 1.18 -30.53
C THR A 22 -8.28 2.22 -31.48
N GLY A 23 -7.89 2.19 -32.75
CA GLY A 23 -8.87 2.19 -33.85
C GLY A 23 -8.97 3.43 -34.76
N SER A 24 -8.67 3.17 -36.04
CA SER A 24 -8.99 3.92 -37.27
C SER A 24 -8.43 5.34 -37.44
N VAL A 25 -7.34 5.40 -38.21
CA VAL A 25 -6.85 6.60 -38.91
C VAL A 25 -7.83 6.94 -40.03
N THR A 26 -8.62 8.00 -39.85
CA THR A 26 -9.10 8.81 -40.97
C THR A 26 -8.31 10.11 -40.95
N GLU A 27 -7.60 10.38 -42.04
CA GLU A 27 -6.91 11.65 -42.31
C GLU A 27 -7.82 12.84 -41.97
N LEU A 28 -7.40 13.66 -41.02
CA LEU A 28 -8.03 14.94 -40.73
C LEU A 28 -6.95 15.99 -40.52
N ASP A 29 -6.84 16.80 -41.57
CA ASP A 29 -6.46 18.21 -41.63
C ASP A 29 -5.43 18.72 -40.62
N THR A 30 -4.24 19.02 -41.14
CA THR A 30 -3.18 19.78 -40.48
C THR A 30 -3.60 21.25 -40.31
N GLY A 31 -4.56 21.51 -39.43
CA GLY A 31 -4.81 22.83 -38.85
C GLY A 31 -3.86 23.05 -37.69
N ALA A 32 -3.13 24.16 -37.68
CA ALA A 32 -2.21 24.53 -36.61
C ALA A 32 -2.95 24.68 -35.27
N ILE A 33 -3.06 23.60 -34.50
CA ILE A 33 -3.48 23.65 -33.09
C ILE A 33 -2.33 24.29 -32.32
N THR A 34 -2.59 25.49 -31.81
CA THR A 34 -1.58 26.25 -31.07
C THR A 34 -1.33 25.59 -29.73
N THR A 35 -0.06 25.47 -29.33
CA THR A 35 0.39 24.79 -28.11
C THR A 35 -0.35 25.25 -26.84
N GLY A 36 -0.90 26.47 -26.84
CA GLY A 36 -1.70 27.03 -25.74
C GLY A 36 -3.13 26.45 -25.59
N GLU A 37 -3.79 26.06 -26.67
CA GLU A 37 -5.12 25.43 -26.62
C GLU A 37 -5.05 24.04 -26.02
N THR A 38 -4.10 23.21 -26.49
CA THR A 38 -3.84 21.86 -25.96
C THR A 38 -3.47 21.87 -24.48
N ILE A 39 -2.70 22.88 -24.05
CA ILE A 39 -2.34 23.06 -22.64
C ILE A 39 -3.58 23.37 -21.78
N THR A 40 -4.45 24.23 -22.28
CA THR A 40 -5.67 24.64 -21.55
C THR A 40 -6.65 23.48 -21.44
N GLU A 41 -6.79 22.68 -22.49
CA GLU A 41 -7.59 21.44 -22.49
C GLU A 41 -7.04 20.42 -21.49
N GLY A 42 -5.73 20.14 -21.50
CA GLY A 42 -5.11 19.19 -20.58
C GLY A 42 -5.23 19.59 -19.11
N ILE A 43 -5.09 20.88 -18.79
CA ILE A 43 -5.33 21.39 -17.42
C ILE A 43 -6.79 21.23 -17.03
N THR A 44 -7.72 21.54 -17.94
CA THR A 44 -9.16 21.37 -17.70
C THR A 44 -9.49 19.92 -17.40
N GLU A 45 -8.91 18.98 -18.16
CA GLU A 45 -9.07 17.55 -17.94
C GLU A 45 -8.56 17.11 -16.57
N LEU A 46 -7.37 17.55 -16.15
CA LEU A 46 -6.82 17.25 -14.81
C LEU A 46 -7.76 17.73 -13.69
N VAL A 47 -8.30 18.95 -13.82
CA VAL A 47 -9.24 19.50 -12.84
C VAL A 47 -10.56 18.73 -12.84
N ASP A 48 -11.08 18.37 -14.02
CA ASP A 48 -12.31 17.58 -14.17
C ASP A 48 -12.14 16.19 -13.52
N GLN A 49 -10.98 15.55 -13.71
CA GLN A 49 -10.64 14.28 -13.07
C GLN A 49 -10.58 14.44 -11.54
N ALA A 50 -9.86 15.44 -11.03
CA ALA A 50 -9.82 15.74 -9.59
C ALA A 50 -11.22 15.97 -9.01
N GLN A 51 -12.08 16.68 -9.74
CA GLN A 51 -13.46 16.94 -9.34
C GLN A 51 -14.32 15.66 -9.33
N LYS A 52 -14.15 14.75 -10.30
CA LYS A 52 -14.81 13.43 -10.28
C LYS A 52 -14.44 12.64 -9.02
N PHE A 53 -13.21 12.83 -8.53
CA PHE A 53 -12.75 12.21 -7.28
C PHE A 53 -13.24 12.95 -6.03
N GLY A 54 -13.88 14.10 -6.17
CA GLY A 54 -14.51 14.86 -5.09
C GLY A 54 -13.71 16.08 -4.64
N PHE A 55 -12.50 16.32 -5.17
CA PHE A 55 -11.74 17.52 -4.86
C PHE A 55 -12.47 18.78 -5.35
N SER A 56 -12.40 19.85 -4.56
CA SER A 56 -12.95 21.14 -4.97
C SER A 56 -12.26 21.64 -6.25
N ARG A 57 -13.03 21.69 -7.36
CA ARG A 57 -12.60 22.23 -8.65
C ARG A 57 -11.87 23.55 -8.49
N GLU A 58 -12.50 24.49 -7.79
CA GLU A 58 -12.00 25.85 -7.61
C GLU A 58 -10.67 25.86 -6.82
N LYS A 59 -10.61 25.18 -5.67
CA LYS A 59 -9.40 25.15 -4.85
C LYS A 59 -8.24 24.47 -5.58
N PHE A 60 -8.51 23.36 -6.28
CA PHE A 60 -7.50 22.61 -7.01
C PHE A 60 -6.98 23.39 -8.23
N LEU A 61 -7.88 24.01 -9.02
CA LEU A 61 -7.49 24.86 -10.14
C LEU A 61 -6.69 26.09 -9.69
N ASN A 62 -7.11 26.75 -8.60
CA ASN A 62 -6.38 27.89 -8.03
C ASN A 62 -4.98 27.49 -7.54
N TRP A 63 -4.81 26.26 -7.04
CA TRP A 63 -3.50 25.77 -6.68
C TRP A 63 -2.65 25.47 -7.92
N MET A 64 -3.22 24.83 -8.95
CA MET A 64 -2.51 24.52 -10.19
C MET A 64 -2.10 25.76 -10.98
N SER A 65 -2.82 26.88 -10.89
CA SER A 65 -2.44 28.13 -11.56
C SER A 65 -1.11 28.73 -11.07
N SER A 66 -0.60 28.26 -9.93
CA SER A 66 0.74 28.61 -9.43
C SER A 66 1.87 27.75 -10.00
N ILE A 67 1.55 26.72 -10.78
CA ILE A 67 2.48 25.77 -11.38
C ILE A 67 2.62 26.08 -12.88
N SER A 68 3.82 25.94 -13.42
CA SER A 68 4.04 26.13 -14.85
C SER A 68 3.29 25.09 -15.68
N ASN A 69 2.58 25.54 -16.71
CA ASN A 69 1.80 24.70 -17.62
C ASN A 69 2.59 23.54 -18.23
N GLU A 70 3.85 23.76 -18.63
CA GLU A 70 4.72 22.70 -19.18
C GLU A 70 4.93 21.54 -18.20
N PHE A 71 5.00 21.85 -16.91
CA PHE A 71 5.22 20.84 -15.87
C PHE A 71 3.93 20.09 -15.52
N LEU A 72 2.77 20.75 -15.58
CA LEU A 72 1.46 20.15 -15.28
C LEU A 72 1.17 18.91 -16.12
N LEU A 73 1.57 18.91 -17.39
CA LEU A 73 1.31 17.82 -18.33
C LEU A 73 2.34 16.68 -18.27
N MET A 74 3.41 16.82 -17.49
CA MET A 74 4.46 15.80 -17.37
C MET A 74 4.21 14.77 -16.26
N GLN A 75 3.13 14.94 -15.48
CA GLN A 75 2.89 14.15 -14.28
C GLN A 75 1.47 13.57 -14.29
N THR A 76 1.28 12.49 -13.54
CA THR A 76 0.00 11.81 -13.43
C THR A 76 -0.98 12.58 -12.54
N ILE A 77 -2.27 12.30 -12.69
CA ILE A 77 -3.29 12.84 -11.78
C ILE A 77 -3.02 12.45 -10.32
N GLU A 78 -2.55 11.22 -10.07
CA GLU A 78 -2.16 10.76 -8.73
C GLU A 78 -1.08 11.67 -8.11
N TYR A 79 -0.02 11.98 -8.87
CA TYR A 79 1.03 12.89 -8.42
C TYR A 79 0.47 14.24 -8.01
N TRP A 80 -0.42 14.82 -8.82
CA TRP A 80 -0.99 16.14 -8.54
C TRP A 80 -1.90 16.14 -7.31
N LEU A 81 -2.71 15.10 -7.14
CA LEU A 81 -3.56 14.95 -5.96
C LEU A 81 -2.73 14.78 -4.68
N LEU A 82 -1.67 13.95 -4.71
CA LEU A 82 -0.77 13.77 -3.56
C LEU A 82 -0.02 15.06 -3.23
N ALA A 83 0.48 15.77 -4.25
CA ALA A 83 1.17 17.04 -4.07
C ALA A 83 0.23 18.11 -3.47
N TYR A 84 -1.02 18.18 -3.93
CA TYR A 84 -2.03 19.07 -3.37
C TYR A 84 -2.35 18.70 -1.90
N ALA A 85 -2.59 17.42 -1.62
CA ALA A 85 -2.86 16.92 -0.27
C ALA A 85 -1.69 17.25 0.69
N SER A 86 -0.44 17.01 0.28
CA SER A 86 0.74 17.28 1.12
C SER A 86 0.89 18.73 1.57
N LYS A 87 0.33 19.68 0.81
CA LYS A 87 0.34 21.12 1.11
C LYS A 87 -0.86 21.59 1.92
N THR A 88 -1.96 20.83 1.91
CA THR A 88 -3.25 21.24 2.46
C THR A 88 -3.64 20.47 3.71
N VAL A 89 -3.17 19.23 3.84
CA VAL A 89 -3.39 18.41 5.04
C VAL A 89 -2.47 18.84 6.15
N THR A 90 -3.08 19.11 7.30
CA THR A 90 -2.36 19.20 8.57
C THR A 90 -2.59 17.89 9.33
N ASP A 91 -1.54 17.33 9.91
CA ASP A 91 -1.64 16.15 10.79
C ASP A 91 -2.37 16.46 12.12
N SER A 92 -2.81 17.71 12.34
CA SER A 92 -3.65 18.09 13.47
C SER A 92 -5.09 17.63 13.25
N TRP A 93 -5.46 16.56 13.93
CA TRP A 93 -6.81 15.98 13.88
C TRP A 93 -7.24 15.51 15.27
N ASN A 94 -8.55 15.61 15.52
CA ASN A 94 -9.18 15.11 16.74
C ASN A 94 -9.63 13.67 16.50
N GLU A 95 -9.19 12.76 17.34
CA GLU A 95 -9.47 11.34 17.20
C GLU A 95 -10.92 10.90 17.38
N ASP A 96 -11.74 11.77 17.96
CA ASP A 96 -13.19 11.59 18.03
C ASP A 96 -13.88 11.90 16.68
N TYR A 97 -13.14 12.46 15.72
CA TYR A 97 -13.67 12.90 14.44
C TYR A 97 -13.56 11.78 13.39
N SER A 98 -14.69 11.25 12.91
CA SER A 98 -14.69 10.13 11.97
C SER A 98 -13.80 10.40 10.72
N PRO A 99 -12.99 9.42 10.26
CA PRO A 99 -12.18 9.54 9.05
C PRO A 99 -13.00 10.00 7.83
N ASP A 100 -14.21 9.47 7.69
CA ASP A 100 -15.17 9.82 6.64
C ASP A 100 -15.55 11.30 6.69
N ALA A 101 -15.99 11.77 7.87
CA ALA A 101 -16.37 13.15 8.09
C ALA A 101 -15.22 14.12 7.79
N TRP A 102 -13.99 13.75 8.19
CA TRP A 102 -12.80 14.54 7.90
C TRP A 102 -12.49 14.66 6.42
N LEU A 103 -12.57 13.56 5.67
CA LEU A 103 -12.34 13.53 4.24
C LEU A 103 -13.41 14.34 3.48
N ILE A 104 -14.66 14.26 3.91
CA ILE A 104 -15.77 15.04 3.35
C ILE A 104 -15.57 16.54 3.61
N GLU A 105 -15.28 16.93 4.85
CA GLU A 105 -15.11 18.35 5.20
C GLU A 105 -13.88 18.96 4.53
N SER A 106 -12.74 18.26 4.58
CA SER A 106 -11.45 18.81 4.15
C SER A 106 -11.30 18.80 2.63
N PHE A 107 -11.84 17.78 1.95
CA PHE A 107 -11.64 17.57 0.53
C PHE A 107 -12.92 17.50 -0.30
N SER A 108 -14.11 17.62 0.30
CA SER A 108 -15.41 17.49 -0.39
C SER A 108 -15.61 16.15 -1.09
N LEU A 109 -14.92 15.10 -0.60
CA LEU A 109 -14.98 13.74 -1.12
C LEU A 109 -16.37 13.12 -0.84
N LYS A 110 -17.36 13.45 -1.69
CA LYS A 110 -18.74 12.92 -1.63
C LYS A 110 -18.81 11.39 -1.69
N SER A 111 -17.75 10.75 -2.17
CA SER A 111 -17.56 9.30 -2.31
C SER A 111 -16.75 8.68 -1.17
N ALA A 112 -16.59 9.33 -0.01
CA ALA A 112 -15.84 8.78 1.12
C ALA A 112 -16.35 7.39 1.60
N ASN A 113 -17.60 7.05 1.26
CA ASN A 113 -18.13 5.69 1.23
C ASN A 113 -17.17 4.66 0.59
N PHE A 114 -16.39 5.00 -0.44
CA PHE A 114 -15.46 4.08 -1.12
C PHE A 114 -14.25 3.68 -0.26
N ILE A 115 -13.69 4.63 0.50
CA ILE A 115 -12.59 4.37 1.44
C ILE A 115 -13.09 3.56 2.64
N VAL A 116 -14.30 3.90 3.11
CA VAL A 116 -14.99 3.27 4.25
C VAL A 116 -15.57 1.89 3.90
N ASN A 117 -15.95 1.65 2.65
CA ASN A 117 -16.53 0.37 2.23
C ASN A 117 -15.44 -0.65 1.91
N GLY A 118 -14.26 -0.22 1.47
CA GLY A 118 -13.13 -1.12 1.23
C GLY A 118 -12.38 -1.48 2.52
N VAL A 119 -12.20 -0.53 3.43
CA VAL A 119 -11.37 -0.63 4.65
C VAL A 119 -12.16 -0.24 5.90
N SER A 120 -11.95 -0.94 7.03
CA SER A 120 -12.68 -0.67 8.27
C SER A 120 -12.41 0.70 8.86
N GLU A 121 -13.45 1.32 9.42
CA GLU A 121 -13.34 2.59 10.14
C GLU A 121 -12.46 2.44 11.38
N GLU A 122 -12.54 1.32 12.12
CA GLU A 122 -11.63 1.01 13.23
C GLU A 122 -10.16 1.04 12.81
N TYR A 123 -9.81 0.46 11.66
CA TYR A 123 -8.44 0.53 11.15
C TYR A 123 -8.07 1.96 10.74
N LEU A 124 -8.98 2.72 10.13
CA LEU A 124 -8.70 4.09 9.72
C LEU A 124 -8.52 5.02 10.93
N LYS A 125 -9.32 4.87 11.99
CA LYS A 125 -9.22 5.67 13.24
C LYS A 125 -7.85 5.60 13.92
N VAL A 126 -7.04 4.60 13.58
CA VAL A 126 -5.69 4.43 14.12
C VAL A 126 -4.58 4.90 13.17
N GLN A 127 -4.95 5.61 12.10
CA GLN A 127 -4.04 6.22 11.14
C GLN A 127 -4.14 7.75 11.17
N THR A 128 -3.25 8.44 10.47
CA THR A 128 -3.27 9.91 10.37
C THR A 128 -4.17 10.39 9.22
N PRO A 129 -4.62 11.66 9.23
CA PRO A 129 -5.35 12.23 8.10
C PRO A 129 -4.59 12.12 6.77
N ASN A 130 -3.26 12.28 6.81
CA ASN A 130 -2.40 12.05 5.66
C ASN A 130 -2.50 10.62 5.11
N TYR A 131 -2.56 9.60 5.98
CA TYR A 131 -2.78 8.23 5.52
C TYR A 131 -4.13 8.09 4.81
N TRP A 132 -5.20 8.66 5.38
CA TRP A 132 -6.54 8.53 4.82
C TRP A 132 -6.63 9.11 3.41
N ILE A 133 -6.13 10.32 3.21
CA ILE A 133 -6.17 10.96 1.88
C ILE A 133 -5.22 10.26 0.89
N ASN A 134 -4.04 9.82 1.32
CA ASN A 134 -3.12 9.10 0.43
C ASN A 134 -3.73 7.77 0.00
N TRP A 135 -4.35 7.05 0.93
CA TRP A 135 -5.06 5.81 0.64
C TRP A 135 -6.25 6.03 -0.30
N ALA A 136 -7.01 7.11 -0.07
CA ALA A 136 -8.10 7.53 -0.96
C ALA A 136 -7.60 7.72 -2.39
N ILE A 137 -6.59 8.57 -2.57
CA ILE A 137 -6.01 8.90 -3.86
C ILE A 137 -5.50 7.63 -4.55
N TYR A 138 -4.78 6.78 -3.83
CA TYR A 138 -4.27 5.52 -4.36
C TYR A 138 -5.39 4.64 -4.92
N GLN A 139 -6.46 4.42 -4.15
CA GLN A 139 -7.59 3.59 -4.59
C GLN A 139 -8.39 4.21 -5.74
N PHE A 140 -8.40 5.55 -5.87
CA PHE A 140 -9.09 6.23 -6.97
C PHE A 140 -8.31 6.20 -8.29
N THR A 141 -6.98 6.25 -8.19
CA THR A 141 -6.10 6.42 -9.35
C THR A 141 -5.47 5.11 -9.82
N ASN A 142 -5.58 4.04 -9.02
CA ASN A 142 -5.06 2.73 -9.33
C ASN A 142 -6.19 1.69 -9.32
N GLN A 143 -6.08 0.71 -10.20
CA GLN A 143 -6.97 -0.46 -10.25
C GLN A 143 -6.14 -1.69 -10.63
N ALA A 144 -6.58 -2.85 -10.15
CA ALA A 144 -6.09 -4.11 -10.68
C ALA A 144 -6.44 -4.20 -12.18
N SER A 145 -5.61 -4.86 -12.96
CA SER A 145 -5.85 -5.04 -14.39
C SER A 145 -7.15 -5.79 -14.63
N ASN A 146 -7.85 -5.45 -15.71
CA ASN A 146 -9.08 -6.16 -16.11
C ASN A 146 -8.82 -7.67 -16.30
N GLU A 147 -7.62 -8.04 -16.75
CA GLU A 147 -7.18 -9.42 -16.87
C GLU A 147 -7.14 -10.12 -15.50
N PHE A 148 -6.51 -9.49 -14.50
CA PHE A 148 -6.41 -10.05 -13.16
C PHE A 148 -7.76 -10.09 -12.45
N ILE A 149 -8.57 -9.04 -12.57
CA ILE A 149 -9.95 -9.03 -12.05
C ILE A 149 -10.75 -10.19 -12.65
N SER A 150 -10.70 -10.35 -13.99
CA SER A 150 -11.39 -11.45 -14.67
C SER A 150 -10.89 -12.81 -14.23
N PHE A 151 -9.58 -12.98 -14.04
CA PHE A 151 -8.99 -14.20 -13.47
C PHE A 151 -9.57 -14.50 -12.09
N VAL A 152 -9.54 -13.54 -11.17
CA VAL A 152 -10.05 -13.72 -9.79
C VAL A 152 -11.55 -14.01 -9.79
N GLU A 153 -12.32 -13.41 -10.70
CA GLU A 153 -13.75 -13.65 -10.82
C GLU A 153 -14.09 -15.07 -11.28
N ASN A 154 -13.29 -15.63 -12.20
CA ASN A 154 -13.53 -16.94 -12.83
C ASN A 154 -12.72 -18.10 -12.22
N ALA A 155 -11.79 -17.82 -11.30
CA ALA A 155 -10.98 -18.84 -10.64
C ALA A 155 -11.85 -19.87 -9.89
N SER A 156 -11.42 -21.13 -9.91
CA SER A 156 -12.12 -22.19 -9.18
C SER A 156 -11.81 -22.09 -7.69
N GLU A 157 -12.85 -22.15 -6.85
CA GLU A 157 -12.66 -22.01 -5.41
C GLU A 157 -11.79 -23.13 -4.83
N ASN A 158 -10.86 -22.77 -3.93
CA ASN A 158 -9.97 -23.69 -3.22
C ASN A 158 -9.15 -24.59 -4.16
N ARG A 159 -8.73 -24.06 -5.31
CA ARG A 159 -7.80 -24.69 -6.23
C ARG A 159 -6.61 -23.79 -6.48
N VAL A 160 -5.46 -24.41 -6.78
CA VAL A 160 -4.28 -23.67 -7.22
C VAL A 160 -4.40 -23.46 -8.73
N ASP A 161 -4.60 -22.20 -9.10
CA ASP A 161 -4.53 -21.72 -10.48
C ASP A 161 -3.23 -20.91 -10.64
N VAL A 162 -2.79 -20.67 -11.88
CA VAL A 162 -1.56 -19.90 -12.15
C VAL A 162 -1.89 -18.64 -12.93
N PHE A 163 -1.45 -17.50 -12.43
CA PHE A 163 -1.54 -16.21 -13.11
C PHE A 163 -0.16 -15.56 -13.19
N LYS A 164 0.31 -15.24 -14.41
CA LYS A 164 1.66 -14.69 -14.66
C LYS A 164 2.76 -15.47 -13.91
N ASN A 165 2.74 -16.81 -14.02
CA ASN A 165 3.66 -17.75 -13.35
C ASN A 165 3.60 -17.76 -11.80
N THR A 166 2.62 -17.09 -11.20
CA THR A 166 2.42 -17.09 -9.75
C THR A 166 1.28 -18.04 -9.38
N PRO A 167 1.50 -19.01 -8.47
CA PRO A 167 0.42 -19.84 -7.93
C PRO A 167 -0.55 -18.99 -7.10
N ILE A 168 -1.84 -19.07 -7.41
CA ILE A 168 -2.90 -18.33 -6.73
C ILE A 168 -4.02 -19.27 -6.33
N ILE A 169 -4.48 -19.15 -5.09
CA ILE A 169 -5.70 -19.77 -4.58
C ILE A 169 -6.74 -18.69 -4.36
N VAL A 170 -7.93 -18.90 -4.88
CA VAL A 170 -9.09 -18.04 -4.63
C VAL A 170 -10.09 -18.78 -3.76
N THR A 171 -10.55 -18.14 -2.68
CA THR A 171 -11.49 -18.75 -1.72
C THR A 171 -12.56 -17.75 -1.29
N THR A 172 -13.78 -18.21 -1.02
CA THR A 172 -14.89 -17.39 -0.51
C THR A 172 -15.09 -17.54 1.00
N SER A 173 -14.39 -18.49 1.61
CA SER A 173 -14.46 -18.78 3.04
C SER A 173 -13.55 -17.85 3.83
N ILE A 174 -14.13 -16.79 4.36
CA ILE A 174 -13.68 -16.22 5.63
C ILE A 174 -14.64 -16.70 6.74
N SER A 175 -15.02 -17.99 6.74
CA SER A 175 -15.91 -18.52 7.79
C SER A 175 -15.11 -18.80 9.07
N ASP A 176 -15.67 -18.39 10.20
CA ASP A 176 -14.89 -18.02 11.39
C ASP A 176 -14.17 -19.17 12.12
N THR A 177 -14.47 -20.44 11.87
CA THR A 177 -13.95 -21.52 12.73
C THR A 177 -13.94 -22.89 12.05
N SER A 178 -12.81 -23.26 11.43
CA SER A 178 -12.18 -24.61 11.47
C SER A 178 -11.21 -24.89 10.30
N ASP A 179 -11.37 -24.20 9.16
CA ASP A 179 -10.59 -24.48 7.94
C ASP A 179 -9.44 -23.49 7.63
N LYS A 180 -9.21 -22.48 8.51
CA LYS A 180 -8.15 -21.47 8.33
C LYS A 180 -6.77 -22.15 8.19
N GLY A 181 -6.14 -22.08 7.01
CA GLY A 181 -4.81 -22.62 6.77
C GLY A 181 -4.77 -23.91 5.94
N ASN A 182 -5.92 -24.49 5.59
CA ASN A 182 -5.98 -25.61 4.64
C ASN A 182 -5.45 -25.21 3.26
N GLU A 183 -5.63 -23.95 2.87
CA GLU A 183 -5.13 -23.38 1.62
C GLU A 183 -3.60 -23.44 1.54
N LEU A 184 -2.91 -23.34 2.68
CA LEU A 184 -1.46 -23.50 2.74
C LEU A 184 -1.02 -24.93 2.42
N ASN A 185 -1.85 -25.94 2.68
CA ASN A 185 -1.54 -27.33 2.30
C ASN A 185 -1.69 -27.51 0.78
N LEU A 186 -2.72 -26.90 0.18
CA LEU A 186 -2.89 -26.91 -1.27
C LEU A 186 -1.66 -26.34 -2.00
N LEU A 187 -1.05 -25.26 -1.49
CA LEU A 187 0.18 -24.72 -2.05
C LEU A 187 1.37 -25.69 -1.93
N LEU A 188 1.47 -26.47 -0.85
CA LEU A 188 2.53 -27.47 -0.67
C LEU A 188 2.36 -28.70 -1.56
N GLU A 189 1.12 -29.06 -1.90
CA GLU A 189 0.80 -30.27 -2.66
C GLU A 189 1.04 -30.12 -4.17
N THR A 190 1.38 -28.91 -4.63
CA THR A 190 1.65 -28.67 -6.06
C THR A 190 3.12 -28.89 -6.40
N ASP A 191 3.37 -29.53 -7.54
CA ASP A 191 4.71 -29.64 -8.16
C ASP A 191 5.30 -28.27 -8.57
N LEU A 192 4.50 -27.21 -8.47
CA LEU A 192 4.89 -25.82 -8.73
C LEU A 192 5.62 -25.17 -7.55
N ASN A 193 5.47 -25.72 -6.34
CA ASN A 193 6.06 -25.16 -5.15
C ASN A 193 7.45 -25.74 -4.89
N GLN A 194 8.48 -24.94 -5.17
CA GLN A 194 9.86 -25.29 -4.84
C GLN A 194 10.21 -25.03 -3.35
N PHE A 195 9.29 -24.46 -2.56
CA PHE A 195 9.51 -24.02 -1.19
C PHE A 195 8.63 -24.79 -0.20
N ASN A 196 9.10 -25.96 0.22
CA ASN A 196 8.31 -26.92 1.02
C ASN A 196 8.48 -26.80 2.55
N ASP A 197 9.29 -25.85 3.02
CA ASP A 197 9.47 -25.60 4.46
C ASP A 197 8.61 -24.41 4.91
N LYS A 198 7.48 -24.71 5.57
CA LYS A 198 6.60 -23.67 6.12
C LYS A 198 7.23 -22.85 7.25
N SER A 199 8.29 -23.35 7.90
CA SER A 199 8.91 -22.65 9.04
C SER A 199 9.69 -21.39 8.64
N THR A 200 9.94 -21.22 7.34
CA THR A 200 10.59 -20.06 6.75
C THR A 200 9.61 -19.14 6.04
N TRP A 201 8.31 -19.42 6.11
CA TRP A 201 7.29 -18.62 5.43
C TRP A 201 6.95 -17.34 6.18
N TYR A 202 6.82 -16.26 5.41
CA TYR A 202 6.39 -14.96 5.86
C TYR A 202 5.22 -14.48 5.01
N TYR A 203 4.33 -13.70 5.62
CA TYR A 203 3.02 -13.38 5.06
C TYR A 203 2.80 -11.88 5.00
N HIS A 204 2.30 -11.40 3.87
CA HIS A 204 1.93 -10.01 3.66
C HIS A 204 0.44 -9.88 3.31
N THR A 205 -0.35 -9.20 4.14
CA THR A 205 -1.76 -8.91 3.85
C THR A 205 -1.91 -7.59 3.10
N THR A 206 -2.59 -7.60 1.98
CA THR A 206 -2.81 -6.42 1.14
C THR A 206 -4.12 -6.52 0.32
N ASP A 207 -4.39 -5.52 -0.53
CA ASP A 207 -5.52 -5.52 -1.47
C ASP A 207 -5.14 -6.10 -2.84
N LEU A 208 -6.13 -6.27 -3.74
CA LEU A 208 -5.90 -6.81 -5.09
C LEU A 208 -4.95 -5.96 -5.94
N ILE A 209 -5.08 -4.63 -5.86
CA ILE A 209 -4.30 -3.68 -6.68
C ILE A 209 -2.82 -3.82 -6.33
N SER A 210 -2.54 -3.76 -5.03
CA SER A 210 -1.20 -3.84 -4.47
C SER A 210 -0.62 -5.24 -4.65
N ALA A 211 -1.44 -6.29 -4.53
CA ALA A 211 -0.99 -7.65 -4.78
C ALA A 211 -0.51 -7.84 -6.22
N GLU A 212 -1.31 -7.43 -7.21
CA GLU A 212 -0.91 -7.51 -8.62
C GLU A 212 0.35 -6.71 -8.91
N SER A 213 0.42 -5.49 -8.38
CA SER A 213 1.62 -4.67 -8.51
C SER A 213 2.85 -5.37 -7.93
N ILE A 214 2.74 -5.97 -6.75
CA ILE A 214 3.86 -6.66 -6.10
C ILE A 214 4.32 -7.88 -6.90
N PHE A 215 3.42 -8.81 -7.29
CA PHE A 215 3.88 -10.01 -7.99
C PHE A 215 4.23 -9.76 -9.47
N THR A 216 3.82 -8.63 -10.04
CA THR A 216 4.17 -8.24 -11.43
C THR A 216 5.44 -7.39 -11.49
N ASN A 217 5.60 -6.44 -10.57
CA ASN A 217 6.64 -5.41 -10.61
C ASN A 217 7.66 -5.50 -9.46
N GLY A 218 7.41 -6.35 -8.46
CA GLY A 218 8.21 -6.47 -7.23
C GLY A 218 7.78 -5.51 -6.12
N ILE A 219 8.35 -5.70 -4.93
CA ILE A 219 8.12 -4.85 -3.76
C ILE A 219 8.77 -3.48 -3.98
N SER A 220 7.95 -2.44 -4.05
CA SER A 220 8.39 -1.04 -3.99
C SER A 220 8.36 -0.51 -2.57
N LEU A 221 9.51 -0.12 -2.04
CA LEU A 221 9.57 0.56 -0.74
C LEU A 221 9.03 1.99 -0.81
N ALA A 222 9.00 2.61 -1.99
CA ALA A 222 8.57 4.01 -2.12
C ALA A 222 7.08 4.22 -1.82
N VAL A 223 6.25 3.17 -1.93
CA VAL A 223 4.82 3.19 -1.55
C VAL A 223 4.57 2.85 -0.08
N GLY A 224 5.62 2.49 0.66
CA GLY A 224 5.52 2.13 2.08
C GLY A 224 5.19 3.33 2.98
N GLN A 225 4.70 3.05 4.17
CA GLN A 225 4.34 4.09 5.15
C GLN A 225 5.50 4.42 6.08
N ILE A 226 5.63 5.70 6.40
CA ILE A 226 6.51 6.21 7.46
C ILE A 226 5.78 6.26 8.81
N LYS A 227 6.50 6.56 9.89
CA LYS A 227 6.05 6.54 11.29
C LYS A 227 5.47 5.18 11.76
N GLN A 228 5.89 4.08 11.14
CA GLN A 228 5.57 2.72 11.60
C GLN A 228 6.62 2.21 12.61
N ASP A 229 6.50 0.96 13.09
CA ASP A 229 7.41 0.39 14.11
C ASP A 229 8.89 0.51 13.72
N PHE A 230 9.18 0.41 12.42
CA PHE A 230 10.53 0.48 11.84
C PHE A 230 10.63 1.39 10.61
N GLY A 231 9.56 2.04 10.20
CA GLY A 231 9.59 3.03 9.12
C GLY A 231 9.72 4.44 9.69
N SER A 232 10.91 4.87 10.13
CA SER A 232 11.06 6.20 10.76
C SER A 232 10.94 7.34 9.75
N ARG A 233 12.06 7.68 9.10
CA ARG A 233 12.25 8.60 7.97
C ARG A 233 12.37 7.84 6.65
N THR A 234 12.51 6.51 6.75
CA THR A 234 12.47 5.58 5.63
C THR A 234 11.20 4.76 5.73
N THR A 235 10.79 4.19 4.63
CA THR A 235 9.68 3.24 4.56
C THR A 235 10.16 1.84 4.90
N SER A 236 9.22 0.91 5.08
CA SER A 236 9.51 -0.52 5.28
C SER A 236 8.38 -1.36 4.72
N PHE A 237 8.71 -2.55 4.22
CA PHE A 237 7.74 -3.56 3.82
C PHE A 237 7.57 -4.57 4.95
N TYR A 238 6.34 -4.77 5.41
CA TYR A 238 6.05 -5.52 6.62
C TYR A 238 5.49 -6.90 6.30
N LEU A 239 6.08 -7.90 6.95
CA LEU A 239 5.74 -9.30 6.87
C LEU A 239 5.46 -9.84 8.28
N ASN A 240 4.53 -10.77 8.39
CA ASN A 240 4.26 -11.53 9.61
C ASN A 240 4.81 -12.95 9.45
N ASP A 241 5.19 -13.60 10.53
CA ASP A 241 5.58 -15.01 10.55
C ASP A 241 4.44 -15.95 10.99
N GLU A 242 3.28 -15.40 11.35
CA GLU A 242 2.11 -16.15 11.82
C GLU A 242 0.93 -15.99 10.88
N PHE A 243 0.55 -17.06 10.18
CA PHE A 243 -0.52 -17.03 9.16
C PHE A 243 -1.89 -16.64 9.74
N LYS A 244 -2.20 -17.08 10.97
CA LYS A 244 -3.47 -16.73 11.60
C LYS A 244 -3.63 -15.23 11.81
N LEU A 245 -2.53 -14.55 12.17
CA LEU A 245 -2.55 -13.11 12.43
C LEU A 245 -2.83 -12.30 11.16
N VAL A 246 -2.28 -12.71 10.02
CA VAL A 246 -2.50 -12.02 8.74
C VAL A 246 -3.91 -12.20 8.20
N ILE A 247 -4.53 -13.35 8.45
CA ILE A 247 -5.96 -13.54 8.17
C ILE A 247 -6.77 -12.63 9.08
N ASP A 248 -6.61 -12.75 10.40
CA ASP A 248 -7.42 -11.97 11.35
C ASP A 248 -7.26 -10.45 11.11
N PHE A 249 -6.05 -9.98 10.77
CA PHE A 249 -5.79 -8.61 10.35
C PHE A 249 -6.49 -8.27 9.03
N GLY A 250 -6.43 -9.14 8.03
CA GLY A 250 -7.07 -8.96 6.73
C GLY A 250 -8.59 -8.81 6.83
N ILE A 251 -9.23 -9.65 7.64
CA ILE A 251 -10.68 -9.61 7.92
C ILE A 251 -11.07 -8.28 8.58
N GLN A 252 -10.28 -7.86 9.56
CA GLN A 252 -10.52 -6.61 10.27
C GLN A 252 -10.28 -5.40 9.38
N LYS A 253 -9.29 -5.45 8.49
CA LYS A 253 -8.92 -4.33 7.62
C LYS A 253 -9.85 -4.22 6.43
N PHE A 254 -10.07 -5.28 5.66
CA PHE A 254 -10.75 -5.24 4.37
C PHE A 254 -12.21 -5.70 4.47
N ILE A 255 -13.10 -4.80 4.92
CA ILE A 255 -14.49 -5.15 5.23
C ILE A 255 -15.35 -5.36 3.98
N GLY A 256 -15.13 -4.66 2.88
CA GLY A 256 -15.95 -4.79 1.66
C GLY A 256 -15.14 -4.95 0.38
N SER A 257 -13.87 -5.34 0.51
CA SER A 257 -12.96 -5.64 -0.59
C SER A 257 -12.29 -7.00 -0.38
N PRO A 258 -11.82 -7.67 -1.45
CA PRO A 258 -11.06 -8.90 -1.30
C PRO A 258 -9.78 -8.68 -0.48
N CYS A 259 -9.51 -9.59 0.44
CA CYS A 259 -8.26 -9.62 1.20
C CYS A 259 -7.27 -10.55 0.49
N VAL A 260 -6.06 -10.07 0.24
CA VAL A 260 -5.00 -10.86 -0.40
C VAL A 260 -3.86 -11.11 0.57
N ILE A 261 -3.36 -12.35 0.62
CA ILE A 261 -2.17 -12.73 1.39
C ILE A 261 -1.12 -13.23 0.41
N ILE A 262 0.01 -12.55 0.35
CA ILE A 262 1.20 -12.98 -0.39
C ILE A 262 2.12 -13.74 0.57
N ILE A 263 2.61 -14.89 0.14
CA ILE A 263 3.43 -15.79 0.94
C ILE A 263 4.84 -15.81 0.35
N TYR A 264 5.83 -15.59 1.19
CA TYR A 264 7.25 -15.58 0.84
C TYR A 264 7.99 -16.66 1.62
N ASP A 265 8.89 -17.38 0.96
CA ASP A 265 9.88 -18.22 1.63
C ASP A 265 11.16 -17.41 1.92
N ILE A 266 11.42 -17.09 3.18
CA ILE A 266 12.57 -16.28 3.59
C ILE A 266 13.41 -17.08 4.60
N PRO A 267 14.34 -17.92 4.13
CA PRO A 267 15.18 -18.70 5.02
C PRO A 267 16.15 -17.80 5.79
N LYS A 268 16.51 -18.21 7.01
CA LYS A 268 17.50 -17.49 7.82
C LYS A 268 18.86 -17.34 7.12
N SER A 269 19.21 -18.25 6.22
CA SER A 269 20.42 -18.13 5.40
C SER A 269 20.39 -16.90 4.50
N LEU A 270 19.24 -16.61 3.88
CA LEU A 270 19.08 -15.40 3.06
C LEU A 270 19.29 -14.14 3.91
N LEU A 271 18.68 -14.07 5.09
CA LEU A 271 18.81 -12.90 5.97
C LEU A 271 20.25 -12.66 6.47
N LYS A 272 21.09 -13.71 6.52
CA LYS A 272 22.51 -13.59 6.92
C LYS A 272 23.38 -12.88 5.89
N ASP A 273 22.96 -12.84 4.63
CA ASP A 273 23.67 -12.14 3.56
C ASP A 273 23.44 -10.61 3.60
N TYR A 274 22.60 -10.16 4.53
CA TYR A 274 22.16 -8.77 4.68
C TYR A 274 22.37 -8.27 6.11
N GLN A 275 22.31 -6.95 6.29
CA GLN A 275 22.35 -6.36 7.62
C GLN A 275 21.01 -6.59 8.31
N HIS A 276 20.94 -7.65 9.11
CA HIS A 276 19.75 -8.05 9.85
C HIS A 276 19.82 -7.62 11.32
N LEU A 277 18.78 -6.95 11.81
CA LEU A 277 18.62 -6.56 13.19
C LEU A 277 17.55 -7.40 13.89
N ASP A 278 17.96 -8.22 14.85
CA ASP A 278 17.04 -8.98 15.69
C ASP A 278 16.71 -8.20 17.00
N LEU A 279 15.43 -7.87 17.16
CA LEU A 279 14.83 -7.23 18.34
C LEU A 279 13.71 -8.09 18.95
N SER A 280 13.66 -9.39 18.65
CA SER A 280 12.66 -10.38 19.13
C SER A 280 12.43 -10.35 20.64
N SER A 281 13.45 -10.02 21.44
CA SER A 281 13.34 -9.96 22.91
C SER A 281 12.43 -8.84 23.46
N GLY A 282 11.96 -7.88 22.65
CA GLY A 282 11.06 -6.81 23.10
C GLY A 282 11.64 -5.91 24.21
N ASN A 283 12.97 -5.89 24.35
CA ASN A 283 13.67 -5.28 25.47
C ASN A 283 13.77 -3.74 25.34
N LYS A 284 14.59 -3.11 26.21
CA LYS A 284 14.81 -1.64 26.20
C LYS A 284 15.27 -1.10 24.83
N ARG A 285 16.07 -1.88 24.08
CA ARG A 285 16.55 -1.51 22.74
C ARG A 285 15.38 -1.47 21.75
N TRP A 286 14.52 -2.49 21.75
CA TRP A 286 13.29 -2.51 20.95
C TRP A 286 12.39 -1.30 21.25
N LYS A 287 12.13 -1.02 22.54
CA LYS A 287 11.29 0.13 22.94
C LYS A 287 11.85 1.46 22.44
N ASP A 288 13.17 1.63 22.49
CA ASP A 288 13.79 2.87 22.01
C ASP A 288 13.69 3.02 20.49
N VAL A 289 13.92 1.94 19.74
CA VAL A 289 13.75 1.91 18.28
C VAL A 289 12.31 2.24 17.90
N VAL A 290 11.32 1.48 18.39
CA VAL A 290 9.90 1.68 18.02
C VAL A 290 9.41 3.08 18.38
N ARG A 291 9.75 3.57 19.58
CA ARG A 291 9.40 4.94 19.98
C ARG A 291 10.01 5.97 19.04
N LYS A 292 11.29 5.84 18.69
CA LYS A 292 11.95 6.79 17.78
C LYS A 292 11.34 6.73 16.39
N SER A 293 11.11 5.53 15.86
CA SER A 293 10.50 5.33 14.54
C SER A 293 9.14 6.01 14.42
N ARG A 294 8.24 5.72 15.37
CA ARG A 294 6.88 6.29 15.37
C ARG A 294 6.85 7.81 15.60
N ASN A 295 7.91 8.37 16.16
CA ASN A 295 8.08 9.82 16.35
C ASN A 295 8.92 10.51 15.27
N PHE A 296 9.16 9.86 14.12
CA PHE A 296 9.94 10.41 13.00
C PHE A 296 11.40 10.78 13.38
N CYS A 297 11.93 10.11 14.40
CA CYS A 297 13.29 10.27 14.87
C CYS A 297 14.20 9.21 14.26
N LYS A 298 15.44 9.59 13.92
CA LYS A 298 16.47 8.64 13.50
C LYS A 298 16.65 7.57 14.57
N CYS A 299 16.68 6.32 14.16
CA CYS A 299 16.81 5.17 15.04
C CYS A 299 17.81 4.15 14.49
N GLU A 300 18.14 3.16 15.31
CA GLU A 300 19.08 2.10 14.93
C GLU A 300 18.60 1.31 13.71
N ALA A 301 17.28 1.07 13.59
CA ALA A 301 16.72 0.31 12.47
C ALA A 301 16.94 0.97 11.10
N ASP A 302 17.31 2.25 11.01
CA ASP A 302 17.44 2.97 9.73
C ASP A 302 18.64 2.56 8.90
N VAL A 303 19.63 1.90 9.51
CA VAL A 303 20.85 1.46 8.81
C VAL A 303 20.85 -0.03 8.45
N TYR A 304 19.82 -0.77 8.84
CA TYR A 304 19.72 -2.21 8.58
C TYR A 304 18.85 -2.48 7.35
N ASP A 305 19.16 -3.58 6.65
CA ASP A 305 18.38 -4.09 5.53
C ASP A 305 17.07 -4.75 5.99
N SER A 306 17.06 -5.33 7.19
CA SER A 306 15.85 -5.88 7.81
C SER A 306 15.84 -5.80 9.33
N VAL A 307 14.64 -5.84 9.91
CA VAL A 307 14.42 -5.91 11.36
C VAL A 307 13.40 -7.00 11.67
N TYR A 308 13.74 -7.94 12.55
CA TYR A 308 12.80 -8.93 13.10
C TYR A 308 12.47 -8.60 14.56
N SER A 309 11.19 -8.57 14.93
CA SER A 309 10.78 -8.11 16.26
C SER A 309 9.31 -8.37 16.59
N PRO A 310 8.88 -8.17 17.85
CA PRO A 310 7.47 -8.09 18.20
C PRO A 310 6.79 -6.85 17.62
N GLN A 311 5.51 -6.98 17.29
CA GLN A 311 4.63 -5.86 16.98
C GLN A 311 4.26 -5.07 18.23
N VAL A 312 4.08 -3.76 18.06
CA VAL A 312 3.53 -2.93 19.13
C VAL A 312 2.01 -3.12 19.25
N THR A 313 1.49 -3.18 20.47
CA THR A 313 0.04 -3.35 20.72
C THR A 313 -0.68 -2.10 21.14
N ASN A 314 0.03 -1.13 21.71
CA ASN A 314 -0.54 0.13 22.17
C ASN A 314 -0.28 1.29 21.21
N TYR A 315 -0.19 1.03 19.90
CA TYR A 315 0.06 2.05 18.88
C TYR A 315 -0.94 3.20 18.94
N ILE A 316 -2.22 2.94 19.22
CA ILE A 316 -3.26 3.99 19.37
C ILE A 316 -2.86 4.98 20.47
N ARG A 317 -2.43 4.46 21.63
CA ARG A 317 -2.00 5.30 22.76
C ARG A 317 -0.71 6.05 22.43
N MET A 318 0.18 5.46 21.63
CA MET A 318 1.40 6.12 21.17
C MET A 318 1.14 7.24 20.17
N ILE A 319 0.13 7.11 19.31
CA ILE A 319 -0.32 8.18 18.42
C ILE A 319 -0.85 9.36 19.26
N ARG A 320 -1.67 9.06 20.29
CA ARG A 320 -2.22 10.06 21.22
C ARG A 320 -1.16 10.76 22.08
N ASN A 321 -0.15 10.02 22.50
CA ASN A 321 0.87 10.47 23.43
C ASN A 321 2.24 9.99 22.98
N LYS A 322 3.05 10.91 22.43
CA LYS A 322 4.42 10.63 22.01
C LYS A 322 5.34 10.09 23.12
N TYR A 323 4.95 10.25 24.39
CA TYR A 323 5.68 9.75 25.56
C TYR A 323 5.20 8.37 26.04
N GLU A 324 4.11 7.84 25.48
CA GLU A 324 3.63 6.48 25.78
C GLU A 324 4.72 5.46 25.40
N MET A 325 4.95 4.51 26.30
CA MET A 325 5.96 3.48 26.09
C MET A 325 5.44 2.32 25.25
N PRO A 326 6.18 1.85 24.23
CA PRO A 326 5.77 0.70 23.43
C PRO A 326 5.58 -0.56 24.29
N LYS A 327 4.50 -1.29 24.00
CA LYS A 327 4.20 -2.60 24.56
C LYS A 327 4.29 -3.64 23.45
N ALA A 328 5.21 -4.59 23.62
CA ALA A 328 5.39 -5.71 22.71
C ALA A 328 4.29 -6.75 22.91
N ASP A 329 3.86 -7.38 21.82
CA ASP A 329 3.24 -8.70 21.85
C ASP A 329 4.24 -9.72 21.33
N ILE A 330 4.90 -10.43 22.25
CA ILE A 330 5.96 -11.39 21.92
C ILE A 330 5.48 -12.55 21.04
N ASN A 331 4.15 -12.76 20.94
CA ASN A 331 3.54 -13.79 20.11
C ASN A 331 3.11 -13.25 18.73
N LYS A 332 3.39 -11.98 18.44
CA LYS A 332 3.09 -11.34 17.15
C LYS A 332 4.35 -10.72 16.59
N ASN A 333 5.21 -11.55 16.02
CA ASN A 333 6.43 -11.07 15.43
C ASN A 333 6.18 -10.56 14.00
N GLN A 334 7.08 -9.69 13.56
CA GLN A 334 7.10 -9.12 12.24
C GLN A 334 8.53 -9.03 11.74
N LEU A 335 8.67 -9.19 10.43
CA LEU A 335 9.88 -8.88 9.67
C LEU A 335 9.61 -7.61 8.85
N ALA A 336 10.40 -6.58 9.09
CA ALA A 336 10.39 -5.36 8.28
C ALA A 336 11.58 -5.40 7.30
N LEU A 337 11.30 -5.38 6.01
CA LEU A 337 12.31 -5.23 4.95
C LEU A 337 12.51 -3.74 4.67
N LYS A 338 13.76 -3.31 4.57
CA LYS A 338 14.13 -1.88 4.58
C LYS A 338 15.02 -1.44 3.43
N SER A 339 15.58 -2.37 2.66
CA SER A 339 16.43 -2.04 1.51
C SER A 339 15.93 -2.68 0.23
N SER A 340 16.07 -1.96 -0.88
CA SER A 340 15.72 -2.43 -2.22
C SER A 340 16.44 -3.74 -2.56
N ARG A 341 17.72 -3.86 -2.18
CA ARG A 341 18.51 -5.07 -2.42
C ARG A 341 17.93 -6.31 -1.74
N LEU A 342 17.38 -6.16 -0.52
CA LEU A 342 16.76 -7.28 0.18
C LEU A 342 15.36 -7.56 -0.38
N THR A 343 14.56 -6.52 -0.65
CA THR A 343 13.21 -6.72 -1.20
C THR A 343 13.27 -7.41 -2.56
N SER A 344 14.18 -7.03 -3.45
CA SER A 344 14.36 -7.73 -4.74
C SER A 344 14.77 -9.20 -4.59
N ALA A 345 15.51 -9.56 -3.54
CA ALA A 345 15.86 -10.96 -3.29
C ALA A 345 14.68 -11.74 -2.69
N VAL A 346 13.82 -11.08 -1.92
CA VAL A 346 12.58 -11.66 -1.38
C VAL A 346 11.52 -11.83 -2.45
N ASP A 347 11.40 -10.91 -3.41
CA ASP A 347 10.45 -10.97 -4.54
C ASP A 347 10.57 -12.29 -5.33
N LEU A 348 11.80 -12.79 -5.49
CA LEU A 348 12.08 -14.06 -6.18
C LEU A 348 11.64 -15.31 -5.40
N ARG A 349 11.12 -15.13 -4.19
CA ARG A 349 10.74 -16.22 -3.26
C ARG A 349 9.27 -16.21 -2.91
N ILE A 350 8.42 -15.63 -3.76
CA ILE A 350 6.97 -15.80 -3.65
C ILE A 350 6.66 -17.30 -3.80
N VAL A 351 6.02 -17.84 -2.78
CA VAL A 351 5.53 -19.24 -2.73
C VAL A 351 4.19 -19.32 -3.44
N GLY A 352 3.33 -18.33 -3.19
CA GLY A 352 1.99 -18.26 -3.75
C GLY A 352 1.17 -17.15 -3.10
N ILE A 353 -0.05 -16.99 -3.59
CA ILE A 353 -0.98 -15.96 -3.16
C ILE A 353 -2.32 -16.61 -2.79
N ILE A 354 -2.91 -16.16 -1.70
CA ILE A 354 -4.28 -16.53 -1.31
C ILE A 354 -5.16 -15.29 -1.38
N ILE A 355 -6.26 -15.39 -2.11
CA ILE A 355 -7.25 -14.32 -2.28
C ILE A 355 -8.55 -14.76 -1.60
N TYR A 356 -8.88 -14.08 -0.52
CA TYR A 356 -10.16 -14.21 0.17
C TYR A 356 -11.17 -13.24 -0.44
N LYS A 357 -12.07 -13.77 -1.27
CA LYS A 357 -13.20 -13.02 -1.83
C LYS A 357 -14.27 -12.90 -0.76
N LYS A 358 -14.88 -11.73 -0.67
CA LYS A 358 -16.11 -11.57 0.10
C LYS A 358 -17.29 -12.09 -0.74
N ASN A 359 -18.20 -12.82 -0.11
CA ASN A 359 -19.48 -13.15 -0.73
C ASN A 359 -20.18 -11.85 -1.17
N LYS A 360 -20.65 -11.79 -2.42
CA LYS A 360 -21.59 -10.75 -2.86
C LYS A 360 -22.82 -10.90 -1.96
N ILE A 361 -23.05 -9.91 -1.08
CA ILE A 361 -24.25 -9.83 -0.24
C ILE A 361 -25.45 -9.55 -1.14
#